data_AF-A0A956SZX3-F1
#
_entry.id   AF-A0A956SZX3-F1
#
_cell.length_a   1.000
_cell.length_b   1.000
_cell.length_c   1.000
_cell.angle_alpha   90.00
_cell.angle_beta   90.00
_cell.angle_gamma   90.00
#
_symmetry.space_group_name_H-M   'P 1'
#
loop_
_entity.id
_entity.type
_entity.pdbx_description
1 polymer ?
#
loop_
_entity_poly.entity_id
_entity_poly.type
_entity_poly.pdbx_seq_one_letter_code
_entity_poly.pdbx_strand_id
1 'polypeptide(L)'
;LWQQLYNPQIGPVNKILTALGADYEGYAWLSSDHLYYALIPMAVWAAAGFNMVLFLAAMQSVPQNLYEAADIHGAGDWQKFRYITLPLIRETLAVAVVLMVIGGMKAFEAIWLLTNQQPTSETHVVGTFMIRSLFVDQKIGQAAALACLLFAVVLVGSLFSSKISGASE
;
A
#
# COMPACT_ATOMS: atom_id res chain seq x y z
N LEU A 1 10.03 -13.02 -7.31
CA LEU A 1 11.06 -11.96 -7.13
C LEU A 1 11.33 -11.69 -5.65
N TRP A 2 10.40 -11.11 -4.89
CA TRP A 2 10.64 -10.75 -3.48
C TRP A 2 11.05 -11.91 -2.56
N GLN A 3 10.50 -13.11 -2.74
CA GLN A 3 10.94 -14.31 -2.02
C GLN A 3 12.43 -14.65 -2.24
N GLN A 4 12.99 -14.34 -3.42
CA GLN A 4 14.41 -14.53 -3.70
C GLN A 4 15.24 -13.40 -3.08
N LEU A 5 14.74 -12.16 -3.11
CA LEU A 5 15.39 -11.01 -2.48
C LEU A 5 15.55 -11.19 -0.96
N TYR A 6 14.48 -11.67 -0.32
CA TYR A 6 14.41 -11.92 1.12
C TYR A 6 14.87 -13.32 1.54
N ASN A 7 15.47 -14.10 0.65
CA ASN A 7 15.96 -15.42 1.02
C ASN A 7 17.04 -15.30 2.12
N PRO A 8 16.93 -16.02 3.25
CA PRO A 8 17.85 -15.86 4.37
C PRO A 8 19.32 -16.17 4.06
N GLN A 9 19.57 -17.13 3.16
CA GLN A 9 20.91 -17.66 2.87
C GLN A 9 21.55 -17.00 1.64
N ILE A 10 20.78 -16.82 0.57
CA ILE A 10 21.30 -16.34 -0.72
C ILE A 10 20.82 -14.93 -1.10
N GLY A 11 19.89 -14.37 -0.35
CA GLY A 11 19.22 -13.12 -0.67
C GLY A 11 20.15 -11.90 -0.62
N PRO A 12 20.09 -10.99 -1.61
CA PRO A 12 20.89 -9.77 -1.62
C PRO A 12 20.56 -8.83 -0.45
N VAL A 13 19.33 -8.85 0.09
CA VAL A 13 18.93 -7.94 1.20
C VAL A 13 19.80 -8.19 2.44
N ASN A 14 19.92 -9.43 2.88
CA ASN A 14 20.77 -9.79 4.03
C ASN A 14 22.24 -9.45 3.76
N LYS A 15 22.74 -9.77 2.56
CA LYS A 15 24.13 -9.51 2.17
C LYS A 15 24.47 -8.02 2.21
N ILE A 16 23.60 -7.17 1.67
CA ILE A 16 23.80 -5.72 1.65
C ILE A 16 23.74 -5.16 3.07
N LEU A 17 22.77 -5.55 3.88
CA LEU A 17 22.63 -5.04 5.25
C LEU A 17 23.80 -5.49 6.15
N THR A 18 24.26 -6.74 5.97
CA THR A 18 25.46 -7.26 6.65
C THR A 18 26.72 -6.52 6.23
N ALA A 19 26.87 -6.21 4.94
CA ALA A 19 28.00 -5.41 4.44
C ALA A 19 27.99 -3.96 4.96
N LEU A 20 26.82 -3.41 5.29
CA LEU A 20 26.67 -2.08 5.91
C LEU A 20 26.94 -2.07 7.42
N GLY A 21 27.30 -3.23 8.01
CA GLY A 21 27.71 -3.34 9.41
C GLY A 21 26.62 -3.77 10.38
N ALA A 22 25.44 -4.18 9.89
CA ALA A 22 24.36 -4.69 10.73
C ALA A 22 24.23 -6.22 10.61
N ASP A 23 24.21 -6.95 11.72
CA ASP A 23 24.15 -8.41 11.70
C ASP A 23 22.76 -8.93 11.31
N TYR A 24 22.60 -9.24 10.01
CA TYR A 24 21.38 -9.79 9.43
C TYR A 24 21.64 -11.14 8.74
N GLU A 25 22.74 -11.82 9.08
CA GLU A 25 23.07 -13.10 8.46
C GLU A 25 22.01 -14.15 8.83
N GLY A 26 21.41 -14.80 7.82
CA GLY A 26 20.33 -15.76 8.05
C GLY A 26 19.01 -15.16 8.53
N TYR A 27 18.85 -13.82 8.55
CA TYR A 27 17.62 -13.19 9.01
C TYR A 27 16.44 -13.55 8.10
N ALA A 28 15.37 -14.09 8.70
CA ALA A 28 14.19 -14.59 8.01
C ALA A 28 13.08 -13.54 7.94
N TRP A 29 13.19 -12.60 6.99
CA TRP A 29 12.20 -11.53 6.78
C TRP A 29 10.76 -12.00 6.58
N LEU A 30 10.59 -13.18 5.99
CA LEU A 30 9.29 -13.77 5.69
C LEU A 30 8.77 -14.65 6.84
N SER A 31 9.47 -14.70 7.98
CA SER A 31 8.94 -15.32 9.19
C SER A 31 7.78 -14.50 9.74
N SER A 32 6.87 -15.17 10.45
CA SER A 32 5.68 -14.54 11.01
C SER A 32 5.99 -13.39 11.97
N ASP A 33 7.14 -13.44 12.67
CA ASP A 33 7.54 -12.43 13.66
C ASP A 33 7.92 -11.08 13.01
N HIS A 34 8.36 -11.10 11.75
CA HIS A 34 8.93 -9.93 11.07
C HIS A 34 8.28 -9.64 9.71
N LEU A 35 7.18 -10.33 9.41
CA LEU A 35 6.56 -10.36 8.08
C LEU A 35 6.20 -8.96 7.55
N TYR A 36 5.76 -8.06 8.42
CA TYR A 36 5.39 -6.70 8.02
C TYR A 36 6.57 -5.87 7.51
N TYR A 37 7.77 -6.07 8.04
CA TYR A 37 8.98 -5.40 7.55
C TYR A 37 9.30 -5.80 6.11
N ALA A 38 8.92 -7.00 5.69
CA ALA A 38 9.03 -7.45 4.31
C ALA A 38 7.84 -6.98 3.45
N LEU A 39 6.61 -7.06 3.98
CA LEU A 39 5.37 -6.75 3.26
C LEU A 39 5.21 -5.27 2.93
N ILE A 40 5.59 -4.36 3.83
CA ILE A 40 5.41 -2.92 3.61
C ILE A 40 6.23 -2.45 2.38
N PRO A 41 7.54 -2.71 2.27
CA PRO A 41 8.31 -2.36 1.07
C PRO A 41 7.78 -3.03 -0.21
N MET A 42 7.32 -4.28 -0.11
CA MET A 42 6.69 -4.98 -1.24
C MET A 42 5.44 -4.25 -1.74
N ALA A 43 4.57 -3.84 -0.81
CA ALA A 43 3.34 -3.13 -1.13
C ALA A 43 3.61 -1.74 -1.69
N VAL A 44 4.56 -1.00 -1.10
CA VAL A 44 4.99 0.32 -1.58
C VAL A 44 5.54 0.21 -3.00
N TRP A 45 6.41 -0.76 -3.27
CA TRP A 45 6.98 -0.96 -4.59
C TRP A 45 5.91 -1.31 -5.64
N ALA A 46 4.96 -2.20 -5.29
CA ALA A 46 3.87 -2.56 -6.18
C ALA A 46 2.95 -1.36 -6.50
N ALA A 47 2.72 -0.49 -5.52
CA ALA A 47 1.89 0.71 -5.68
C ALA A 47 2.62 1.87 -6.37
N ALA A 48 3.96 1.93 -6.29
CA ALA A 48 4.74 3.07 -6.74
C ALA A 48 4.57 3.35 -8.25
N GLY A 49 4.58 2.33 -9.09
CA GLY A 49 4.49 2.50 -10.54
C GLY A 49 3.20 3.20 -10.98
N PHE A 50 2.05 2.71 -10.50
CA PHE A 50 0.75 3.30 -10.82
C PHE A 50 0.60 4.72 -10.25
N ASN A 51 0.94 4.91 -8.97
CA ASN A 51 0.80 6.20 -8.32
C ASN A 51 1.74 7.27 -8.92
N MET A 52 2.93 6.89 -9.38
CA MET A 52 3.85 7.82 -10.04
C MET A 52 3.24 8.39 -11.32
N VAL A 53 2.66 7.54 -12.17
CA VAL A 53 2.00 7.99 -13.41
C VAL A 53 0.77 8.84 -13.09
N LEU A 54 -0.03 8.42 -12.11
CA LEU A 54 -1.22 9.15 -11.67
C LEU A 54 -0.87 10.56 -11.17
N PHE A 55 0.14 10.69 -10.31
CA PHE A 55 0.57 11.99 -9.80
C PHE A 55 1.26 12.85 -10.87
N LEU A 56 2.01 12.24 -11.79
CA LEU A 56 2.60 12.98 -12.90
C LEU A 56 1.51 13.60 -13.80
N ALA A 57 0.48 12.82 -14.15
CA ALA A 57 -0.65 13.31 -14.93
C ALA A 57 -1.40 14.44 -14.20
N ALA A 58 -1.60 14.31 -12.88
CA ALA A 58 -2.23 15.36 -12.08
C ALA A 58 -1.38 16.64 -11.99
N MET A 59 -0.06 16.53 -11.86
CA MET A 59 0.82 17.69 -11.84
C MET A 59 0.85 18.40 -13.21
N GLN A 60 0.72 17.65 -14.31
CA GLN A 60 0.66 18.22 -15.66
C GLN A 60 -0.63 19.02 -15.93
N SER A 61 -1.71 18.79 -15.19
CA SER A 61 -2.94 19.59 -15.33
C SER A 61 -2.87 20.93 -14.61
N VAL A 62 -1.86 21.16 -13.76
CA VAL A 62 -1.69 22.41 -13.02
C VAL A 62 -1.22 23.52 -13.98
N PRO A 63 -1.95 24.65 -14.09
CA PRO A 63 -1.59 25.74 -14.99
C PRO A 63 -0.19 26.32 -14.71
N GLN A 64 0.63 26.44 -15.74
CA GLN A 64 2.02 26.94 -15.63
C GLN A 64 2.11 28.39 -15.13
N ASN A 65 1.11 29.21 -15.45
CA ASN A 65 1.04 30.63 -15.06
C ASN A 65 1.04 30.82 -13.53
N LEU A 66 0.55 29.85 -12.75
CA LEU A 66 0.58 29.92 -11.28
C LEU A 66 2.03 29.81 -10.76
N TYR A 67 2.85 28.97 -11.39
CA TYR A 67 4.27 28.84 -11.03
C TYR A 67 5.06 30.08 -11.45
N GLU A 68 4.79 30.62 -12.64
CA GLU A 68 5.42 31.87 -13.12
C GLU A 68 5.08 33.07 -12.21
N ALA A 69 3.83 33.19 -11.77
CA ALA A 69 3.44 34.21 -10.81
C ALA A 69 4.17 34.03 -9.47
N ALA A 70 4.31 32.80 -8.99
CA ALA A 70 5.03 32.50 -7.77
C ALA A 70 6.53 32.82 -7.88
N ASP A 71 7.14 32.61 -9.06
CA ASP A 71 8.51 32.99 -9.36
C ASP A 71 8.72 34.51 -9.28
N ILE A 72 7.79 35.29 -9.83
CA ILE A 72 7.82 36.76 -9.73
C ILE A 72 7.76 37.21 -8.26
N HIS A 73 7.02 36.48 -7.43
CA HIS A 73 6.93 36.72 -5.98
C HIS A 73 8.08 36.11 -5.15
N GLY A 74 9.09 35.52 -5.80
CA GLY A 74 10.27 34.95 -5.13
C GLY A 74 9.97 33.69 -4.31
N ALA A 75 8.90 32.96 -4.62
CA ALA A 75 8.56 31.73 -3.93
C ALA A 75 9.54 30.59 -4.27
N GLY A 76 10.05 29.89 -3.25
CA GLY A 76 10.91 28.72 -3.45
C GLY A 76 10.14 27.45 -3.85
N ASP A 77 10.84 26.42 -4.31
CA ASP A 77 10.23 25.17 -4.82
C ASP A 77 9.33 24.47 -3.81
N TRP A 78 9.72 24.45 -2.53
CA TRP A 78 8.89 23.88 -1.47
C TRP A 78 7.59 24.66 -1.25
N GLN A 79 7.63 25.99 -1.39
CA GLN A 79 6.43 26.82 -1.29
C GLN A 79 5.50 26.57 -2.49
N LYS A 80 6.05 26.51 -3.71
CA LYS A 80 5.27 26.15 -4.90
C LYS A 80 4.62 24.78 -4.75
N PHE A 81 5.36 23.77 -4.29
CA PHE A 81 4.79 22.44 -4.05
C PHE A 81 3.66 22.48 -3.01
N ARG A 82 3.89 23.11 -1.84
CA ARG A 82 2.93 23.10 -0.72
C ARG A 82 1.69 23.95 -0.96
N TYR A 83 1.81 25.06 -1.69
CA TYR A 83 0.74 26.05 -1.88
C TYR A 83 0.11 26.04 -3.28
N ILE A 84 0.78 25.50 -4.30
CA ILE A 84 0.24 25.39 -5.66
C ILE A 84 -0.02 23.92 -5.98
N THR A 85 1.02 23.10 -6.06
CA THR A 85 0.89 21.72 -6.55
C THR A 85 -0.05 20.89 -5.67
N LEU A 86 0.27 20.77 -4.37
CA LEU A 86 -0.44 19.89 -3.43
C LEU A 86 -1.94 20.24 -3.29
N PRO A 87 -2.35 21.52 -3.18
CA PRO A 87 -3.77 21.88 -3.11
C PRO A 87 -4.52 21.64 -4.42
N LEU A 88 -3.88 21.86 -5.57
CA LEU A 88 -4.50 21.69 -6.88
C LEU A 88 -4.67 20.22 -7.29
N ILE A 89 -3.76 19.33 -6.85
CA ILE A 89 -3.86 17.88 -7.11
C ILE A 89 -4.56 17.10 -5.98
N ARG A 90 -5.17 17.79 -5.00
CA ARG A 90 -5.72 17.16 -3.79
C ARG A 90 -6.77 16.08 -4.09
N GLU A 91 -7.56 16.26 -5.15
CA GLU A 91 -8.59 15.29 -5.54
C GLU A 91 -7.93 13.99 -6.04
N THR A 92 -6.88 14.12 -6.86
CA THR A 92 -6.10 12.95 -7.28
C THR A 92 -5.38 12.28 -6.12
N LEU A 93 -4.88 13.05 -5.15
CA LEU A 93 -4.30 12.49 -3.92
C LEU A 93 -5.34 11.69 -3.12
N ALA A 94 -6.57 12.22 -2.98
CA ALA A 94 -7.64 11.52 -2.29
C ALA A 94 -7.97 10.19 -2.98
N VAL A 95 -8.08 10.18 -4.31
CA VAL A 95 -8.29 8.95 -5.09
C VAL A 95 -7.15 7.95 -4.88
N ALA A 96 -5.89 8.40 -4.96
CA ALA A 96 -4.73 7.54 -4.74
C ALA A 96 -4.72 6.91 -3.34
N VAL A 97 -5.02 7.71 -2.30
CA VAL A 97 -5.10 7.22 -0.92
C VAL A 97 -6.19 6.17 -0.77
N VAL A 98 -7.38 6.38 -1.33
CA VAL A 98 -8.46 5.38 -1.24
C VAL A 98 -8.07 4.09 -1.97
N LEU A 99 -7.48 4.18 -3.17
CA LEU A 99 -6.99 3.00 -3.89
C LEU A 99 -5.92 2.25 -3.09
N MET A 100 -5.01 2.96 -2.40
CA MET A 100 -4.03 2.33 -1.51
C MET A 100 -4.68 1.65 -0.31
N VAL A 101 -5.69 2.26 0.31
CA VAL A 101 -6.43 1.65 1.43
C VAL A 101 -7.13 0.37 0.97
N ILE A 102 -7.83 0.42 -0.17
CA ILE A 102 -8.49 -0.76 -0.77
C ILE A 102 -7.44 -1.85 -1.08
N GLY A 103 -6.29 -1.47 -1.65
CA GLY A 103 -5.18 -2.39 -1.90
C GLY A 103 -4.64 -3.03 -0.61
N GLY A 104 -4.49 -2.25 0.47
CA GLY A 104 -4.07 -2.72 1.79
C GLY A 104 -5.04 -3.73 2.39
N MET A 105 -6.35 -3.56 2.18
CA MET A 105 -7.35 -4.55 2.62
C MET A 105 -7.18 -5.91 1.94
N LYS A 106 -6.57 -5.97 0.75
CA LYS A 106 -6.25 -7.21 0.03
C LYS A 106 -4.92 -7.85 0.44
N ALA A 107 -4.18 -7.25 1.37
CA ALA A 107 -2.88 -7.78 1.82
C ALA A 107 -2.96 -9.19 2.43
N PHE A 108 -4.15 -9.64 2.82
CA PHE A 108 -4.38 -10.99 3.35
C PHE A 108 -3.91 -12.10 2.40
N GLU A 109 -3.98 -11.90 1.08
CA GLU A 109 -3.53 -12.90 0.11
C GLU A 109 -2.03 -13.15 0.22
N ALA A 110 -1.24 -12.08 0.30
CA ALA A 110 0.21 -12.15 0.47
C ALA A 110 0.59 -12.77 1.81
N ILE A 111 -0.09 -12.36 2.90
CA ILE A 111 0.13 -12.94 4.23
C ILE A 111 -0.15 -14.44 4.22
N TRP A 112 -1.28 -14.86 3.64
CA TRP A 112 -1.67 -16.26 3.57
C TRP A 112 -0.66 -17.14 2.84
N LEU A 113 -0.15 -16.66 1.70
CA LEU A 113 0.84 -17.37 0.90
C LEU A 113 2.21 -17.44 1.59
N LEU A 114 2.64 -16.36 2.23
CA LEU A 114 3.98 -16.28 2.83
C LEU A 114 4.07 -16.99 4.19
N THR A 115 2.96 -17.10 4.92
CA THR A 115 2.91 -17.80 6.22
C THR A 115 2.58 -19.28 6.10
N ASN A 116 2.66 -19.86 4.88
CA ASN A 116 2.23 -21.24 4.61
C ASN A 116 0.83 -21.55 5.16
N GLN A 117 -0.11 -20.60 5.03
CA GLN A 117 -1.49 -20.75 5.50
C GLN A 117 -1.63 -20.83 7.03
N GLN A 118 -0.58 -20.50 7.78
CA GLN A 118 -0.57 -20.47 9.24
C GLN A 118 -0.08 -19.12 9.80
N PRO A 119 -0.85 -18.03 9.60
CA PRO A 119 -0.53 -16.76 10.24
C PRO A 119 -0.55 -16.89 11.77
N THR A 120 0.35 -16.16 12.42
CA THR A 120 0.37 -15.98 13.87
C THR A 120 -0.62 -14.90 14.29
N SER A 121 -0.91 -14.79 15.59
CA SER A 121 -1.81 -13.76 16.12
C SER A 121 -1.44 -12.34 15.70
N GLU A 122 -0.15 -12.06 15.48
CA GLU A 122 0.36 -10.74 15.08
C GLU A 122 0.20 -10.47 13.58
N THR A 123 0.20 -11.52 12.76
CA THR A 123 0.05 -11.41 11.29
C THR A 123 -1.37 -11.68 10.81
N HIS A 124 -2.27 -12.02 11.71
CA HIS A 124 -3.66 -12.31 11.40
C HIS A 124 -4.45 -11.04 11.04
N VAL A 125 -4.98 -11.01 9.81
CA VAL A 125 -5.93 -9.99 9.33
C VAL A 125 -7.29 -10.63 8.99
N VAL A 126 -8.35 -9.82 8.90
CA VAL A 126 -9.74 -10.29 8.65
C VAL A 126 -9.82 -11.25 7.47
N GLY A 127 -9.12 -10.96 6.36
CA GLY A 127 -9.11 -11.84 5.19
C GLY A 127 -8.45 -13.20 5.46
N THR A 128 -7.36 -13.26 6.24
CA THR A 128 -6.75 -14.55 6.63
C THR A 128 -7.67 -15.36 7.53
N PHE A 129 -8.40 -14.70 8.41
CA PHE A 129 -9.36 -15.34 9.30
C PHE A 129 -10.56 -15.90 8.52
N MET A 130 -11.03 -15.17 7.50
CA MET A 130 -12.06 -15.63 6.57
C MET A 130 -11.64 -16.91 5.83
N ILE A 131 -10.45 -16.92 5.23
CA ILE A 131 -9.93 -18.07 4.48
C ILE A 131 -9.71 -19.28 5.40
N ARG A 132 -9.16 -19.07 6.59
CA ARG A 132 -9.03 -20.12 7.61
C ARG A 132 -10.39 -20.69 8.01
N SER A 133 -11.37 -19.83 8.27
CA SER A 133 -12.74 -20.25 8.63
C SER A 133 -13.38 -21.11 7.53
N LEU A 134 -13.11 -20.78 6.27
CA LEU A 134 -13.66 -21.48 5.11
C LEU A 134 -13.02 -22.85 4.88
N PHE A 135 -11.68 -22.91 4.82
CA PHE A 135 -10.95 -24.11 4.39
C PHE A 135 -10.42 -24.99 5.53
N VAL A 136 -10.11 -24.41 6.68
CA VAL A 136 -9.53 -25.13 7.82
C VAL A 136 -10.62 -25.53 8.80
N ASP A 137 -11.37 -24.54 9.30
CA ASP A 137 -12.39 -24.77 10.34
C ASP A 137 -13.73 -25.27 9.74
N GLN A 138 -13.87 -25.23 8.42
CA GLN A 138 -15.09 -25.58 7.67
C GLN A 138 -16.36 -24.86 8.14
N LYS A 139 -16.21 -23.68 8.75
CA LYS A 139 -17.31 -22.81 9.20
C LYS A 139 -17.75 -21.88 8.07
N ILE A 140 -18.37 -22.47 7.06
CA ILE A 140 -18.76 -21.76 5.82
C ILE A 140 -19.66 -20.55 6.11
N GLY A 141 -20.62 -20.67 7.04
CA GLY A 141 -21.50 -19.55 7.41
C GLY A 141 -20.76 -18.35 8.02
N GLN A 142 -19.74 -18.62 8.84
CA GLN A 142 -18.88 -17.59 9.42
C GLN A 142 -18.01 -16.92 8.35
N ALA A 143 -17.43 -17.71 7.45
CA ALA A 143 -16.64 -17.19 6.33
C ALA A 143 -17.49 -16.30 5.40
N ALA A 144 -18.73 -16.71 5.09
CA ALA A 144 -19.65 -15.92 4.29
C ALA A 144 -20.02 -14.59 4.96
N ALA A 145 -20.28 -14.58 6.27
CA ALA A 145 -20.55 -13.34 7.01
C ALA A 145 -19.36 -12.37 6.98
N LEU A 146 -18.14 -12.89 7.14
CA LEU A 146 -16.91 -12.09 7.04
C LEU A 146 -16.69 -11.54 5.63
N ALA A 147 -16.98 -12.33 4.59
CA ALA A 147 -16.91 -11.88 3.20
C ALA A 147 -17.88 -10.73 2.93
N CYS A 148 -19.14 -10.84 3.38
CA CYS A 148 -20.14 -9.78 3.27
C CYS A 148 -19.71 -8.51 4.01
N LEU A 149 -19.12 -8.64 5.21
CA LEU A 149 -18.63 -7.50 5.98
C LEU A 149 -17.47 -6.80 5.25
N LEU A 150 -16.46 -7.55 4.79
CA LEU A 150 -15.36 -7.00 4.01
C LEU A 150 -15.85 -6.31 2.73
N PHE A 151 -16.80 -6.92 2.03
CA PHE A 151 -17.42 -6.33 0.85
C PHE A 151 -18.10 -4.99 1.20
N ALA A 152 -18.86 -4.91 2.28
CA ALA A 152 -19.50 -3.68 2.71
C ALA A 152 -18.49 -2.57 3.03
N VAL A 153 -17.38 -2.88 3.70
CA VAL A 153 -16.33 -1.90 4.01
C VAL A 153 -15.66 -1.39 2.73
N VAL A 154 -15.29 -2.28 1.82
CA VAL A 154 -14.70 -1.89 0.52
C VAL A 154 -15.69 -1.06 -0.31
N LEU A 155 -16.97 -1.44 -0.32
CA LEU A 155 -18.01 -0.71 -1.03
C LEU A 155 -18.19 0.71 -0.48
N VAL A 156 -18.27 0.87 0.84
CA VAL A 156 -18.36 2.19 1.49
C VAL A 156 -17.13 3.05 1.16
N GLY A 157 -15.92 2.47 1.23
CA GLY A 157 -14.69 3.17 0.85
C GLY A 157 -14.69 3.59 -0.62
N SER A 158 -15.13 2.72 -1.53
CA SER A 158 -15.24 3.01 -2.96
C SER A 158 -16.27 4.10 -3.26
N LEU A 159 -17.43 4.07 -2.60
CA LEU A 159 -18.47 5.10 -2.76
C LEU A 159 -18.01 6.46 -2.23
N PHE A 160 -17.27 6.46 -1.12
CA PHE A 160 -16.66 7.68 -0.59
C PHE A 160 -15.64 8.26 -1.57
N SER A 161 -14.78 7.43 -2.16
CA SER A 161 -13.84 7.85 -3.23
C SER A 161 -14.57 8.44 -4.43
N SER A 162 -15.64 7.79 -4.87
CA SER A 162 -16.42 8.25 -6.04
C SER A 162 -17.11 9.58 -5.78
N LYS A 163 -17.66 9.80 -4.57
CA LYS A 163 -18.26 11.09 -4.20
C LYS A 163 -17.26 12.24 -4.16
N ILE A 164 -16.04 11.99 -3.68
CA ILE A 164 -14.97 12.99 -3.70
C ILE A 164 -14.59 13.32 -5.15
N SER A 165 -14.42 12.30 -5.99
CA SER A 165 -14.08 12.46 -7.40
C SER A 165 -15.19 13.09 -8.25
N GLY A 166 -16.46 12.91 -7.91
CA GLY A 166 -17.60 13.46 -8.64
C GLY A 166 -18.02 14.87 -8.23
N ALA A 167 -17.37 15.46 -7.22
CA ALA A 167 -17.59 16.86 -6.82
C ALA A 167 -16.74 17.87 -7.62
N SER A 168 -15.92 17.38 -8.57
CA SER A 168 -15.02 18.18 -9.41
C SER A 168 -15.46 18.28 -10.88
N GLU A 169 -16.66 17.81 -11.23
CA GLU A 169 -17.35 18.11 -12.51
C GLU A 169 -18.49 19.10 -12.27
#